data_AF-X1DPK3-F1
#
_entry.id   AF-X1DPK3-F1
#
_cell.length_a   1.000
_cell.length_b   1.000
_cell.length_c   1.000
_cell.angle_alpha   90.00
_cell.angle_beta   90.00
_cell.angle_gamma   90.00
#
_symmetry.space_group_name_H-M   'P 1'
#
loop_
_entity.id
_entity.type
_entity.pdbx_description
1 polymer ?
#
loop_
_entity_poly.entity_id
_entity_poly.type
_entity_poly.pdbx_seq_one_letter_code
_entity_poly.pdbx_strand_id
1 'polypeptide(L)'
;DEVKELSDWKKFIKPDIVPDYATIKIENSKFSLRRNMNLFVFGDGEFFVNIHSGIWNKNYPSKITDKECILNIECYIDNVVLESEDILSKPRKMDKIAFKYFEFLITSKLKVILEEK
;
A
#
# COMPACT_ATOMS: atom_id res chain seq x y z
N ASP A 1 7.33 14.47 -26.59
CA ASP A 1 6.42 13.67 -25.76
C ASP A 1 6.76 13.87 -24.29
N GLU A 2 6.00 14.72 -23.62
CA GLU A 2 6.12 14.89 -22.17
C GLU A 2 5.67 13.60 -21.49
N VAL A 3 6.63 12.87 -20.93
CA VAL A 3 6.33 11.85 -19.91
C VAL A 3 5.71 12.61 -18.76
N LYS A 4 4.38 12.57 -18.63
CA LYS A 4 3.70 13.05 -17.42
C LYS A 4 4.36 12.34 -16.25
N GLU A 5 5.02 13.11 -15.40
CA GLU A 5 5.67 12.60 -14.19
C GLU A 5 4.71 11.64 -13.50
N LEU A 6 5.24 10.48 -13.08
CA LEU A 6 4.72 9.69 -11.97
C LEU A 6 3.93 10.63 -11.07
N SER A 7 2.60 10.57 -11.12
CA SER A 7 1.73 11.45 -10.33
C SER A 7 2.34 11.52 -8.93
N ASP A 8 2.72 12.72 -8.51
CA ASP A 8 3.61 12.98 -7.36
C ASP A 8 2.91 12.59 -6.05
N TRP A 9 2.66 11.30 -5.87
CA TRP A 9 2.14 10.68 -4.67
C TRP A 9 3.25 10.50 -3.65
N LYS A 10 4.52 10.59 -4.06
CA LYS A 10 5.67 10.48 -3.15
C LYS A 10 5.60 11.55 -2.04
N LYS A 11 5.13 12.76 -2.32
CA LYS A 11 4.92 13.80 -1.29
C LYS A 11 3.71 13.54 -0.36
N PHE A 12 2.85 12.59 -0.73
CA PHE A 12 1.62 12.27 -0.02
C PHE A 12 1.72 10.98 0.79
N ILE A 13 2.68 10.11 0.47
CA ILE A 13 2.95 8.84 1.14
C ILE A 13 4.21 8.98 2.00
N LYS A 14 4.22 8.37 3.18
CA LYS A 14 5.41 8.45 4.03
C LYS A 14 6.58 7.64 3.41
N PRO A 15 7.80 8.19 3.41
CA PRO A 15 8.95 7.59 2.72
C PRO A 15 9.48 6.30 3.37
N ASP A 16 9.17 6.07 4.65
CA ASP A 16 9.48 4.83 5.38
C ASP A 16 8.63 3.64 4.92
N ILE A 17 7.43 3.90 4.38
CA ILE A 17 6.51 2.86 3.88
C ILE A 17 6.87 2.36 2.48
N VAL A 18 7.50 3.21 1.67
CA VAL A 18 7.93 2.88 0.31
C VAL A 18 9.45 3.10 0.25
N PRO A 19 10.26 2.05 0.52
CA PRO A 19 11.71 2.17 0.54
C PRO A 19 12.22 2.80 -0.76
N ASP A 20 13.17 3.71 -0.61
CA ASP A 20 13.63 4.54 -1.71
C ASP A 20 14.12 3.70 -2.90
N TYR A 21 13.90 4.25 -4.09
CA TYR A 21 14.03 3.63 -5.42
C TYR A 21 15.44 3.12 -5.78
N ALA A 22 16.38 3.16 -4.84
CA ALA A 22 17.79 2.87 -5.04
C ALA A 22 18.08 1.38 -4.78
N THR A 23 17.77 0.55 -5.78
CA THR A 23 18.52 -0.67 -6.10
C THR A 23 18.68 -1.66 -4.93
N ILE A 24 17.80 -2.65 -4.83
CA ILE A 24 18.23 -3.94 -4.27
C ILE A 24 19.18 -4.54 -5.30
N LYS A 25 20.49 -4.31 -5.11
CA LYS A 25 21.53 -5.05 -5.82
C LYS A 25 21.58 -6.42 -5.16
N ILE A 26 21.17 -7.44 -5.91
CA ILE A 26 21.49 -8.81 -5.51
C ILE A 26 22.98 -8.95 -5.77
N GLU A 27 23.79 -9.03 -4.70
CA GLU A 27 25.24 -9.19 -4.78
C GLU A 27 25.57 -10.34 -5.75
N ASN A 28 26.53 -10.09 -6.66
CA ASN A 28 26.97 -10.97 -7.76
C ASN A 28 26.05 -11.12 -8.98
N SER A 29 24.99 -10.33 -9.13
CA SER A 29 24.23 -10.27 -10.39
C SER A 29 24.36 -8.90 -11.07
N LYS A 30 24.39 -8.86 -12.42
CA LYS A 30 24.10 -7.63 -13.18
C LYS A 30 22.62 -7.21 -13.06
N PHE A 31 21.86 -7.85 -12.18
CA PHE A 31 20.42 -7.71 -12.05
C PHE A 31 20.12 -6.69 -10.95
N SER A 32 19.28 -5.71 -11.28
CA SER A 32 18.69 -4.80 -10.28
C SER A 32 17.26 -5.27 -10.06
N LEU A 33 16.95 -5.76 -8.86
CA LEU A 33 15.57 -6.06 -8.52
C LEU A 33 14.85 -4.72 -8.31
N ARG A 34 13.94 -4.38 -9.22
CA ARG A 34 13.19 -3.12 -9.19
C ARG A 34 11.77 -3.27 -8.62
N ARG A 35 11.34 -4.49 -8.25
CA ARG A 35 10.14 -4.72 -7.45
C ARG A 35 10.55 -4.76 -6.00
N ASN A 36 10.17 -3.73 -5.26
CA ASN A 36 10.14 -3.78 -3.81
C ASN A 36 8.66 -3.69 -3.41
N MET A 37 8.09 -4.83 -3.04
CA MET A 37 6.76 -4.91 -2.45
C MET A 37 6.94 -5.34 -1.01
N ASN A 38 6.56 -4.48 -0.07
CA ASN A 38 6.51 -4.81 1.33
C ASN A 38 5.11 -5.35 1.67
N LEU A 39 5.08 -6.29 2.60
CA LEU A 39 3.87 -6.74 3.26
C LEU A 39 4.02 -6.43 4.74
N PHE A 40 3.12 -5.59 5.26
CA PHE A 40 2.95 -5.39 6.70
C PHE A 40 1.67 -6.09 7.14
N VAL A 41 1.79 -6.98 8.12
CA VAL A 41 0.65 -7.72 8.68
C VAL A 41 0.42 -7.24 10.10
N PHE A 42 -0.81 -6.80 10.37
CA PHE A 42 -1.26 -6.40 11.70
C PHE A 42 -2.47 -7.22 12.09
N GLY A 43 -2.62 -7.54 13.37
CA GLY A 43 -3.79 -8.20 13.90
C GLY A 43 -4.08 -7.79 15.33
N ASP A 44 -5.34 -7.63 15.68
CA ASP A 44 -5.81 -7.39 17.05
C ASP A 44 -6.58 -8.58 17.66
N GLY A 45 -6.57 -9.71 16.95
CA GLY A 45 -7.23 -10.97 17.34
C GLY A 45 -8.56 -11.19 16.62
N GLU A 46 -9.35 -10.14 16.38
CA GLU A 46 -10.60 -10.23 15.60
C GLU A 46 -10.36 -9.86 14.13
N PHE A 47 -9.61 -8.77 13.89
CA PHE A 47 -9.35 -8.27 12.56
C PHE A 47 -7.88 -8.37 12.21
N PHE A 48 -7.63 -8.71 10.94
CA PHE A 48 -6.31 -8.76 10.34
C PHE A 48 -6.23 -7.74 9.21
N VAL A 49 -5.10 -7.06 9.12
CA VAL A 49 -4.83 -6.06 8.09
C VAL A 49 -3.53 -6.39 7.40
N ASN A 50 -3.61 -6.67 6.11
CA ASN A 50 -2.45 -6.78 5.23
C ASN A 50 -2.30 -5.46 4.47
N ILE A 51 -1.14 -4.84 4.59
CA ILE A 51 -0.77 -3.66 3.81
C ILE A 51 0.31 -4.06 2.84
N HIS A 52 -0.03 -3.99 1.55
CA HIS A 52 0.93 -4.11 0.46
C HIS A 52 1.33 -2.73 -0.02
N SER A 53 2.61 -2.39 0.13
CA SER A 53 3.15 -1.14 -0.38
C SER A 53 4.33 -1.40 -1.29
N GLY A 54 4.48 -0.62 -2.37
CA GLY A 54 5.65 -0.78 -3.22
C GLY A 54 5.54 -0.10 -4.56
N ILE A 55 6.50 -0.42 -5.42
CA ILE A 55 6.54 0.09 -6.79
C ILE A 55 6.19 -1.02 -7.76
N TRP A 56 5.14 -0.78 -8.52
CA TRP A 56 4.71 -1.63 -9.62
C TRP A 56 5.29 -1.14 -10.95
N ASN A 57 5.71 -2.12 -11.75
CA ASN A 57 6.12 -1.91 -13.13
C ASN A 57 5.29 -2.85 -14.01
N LYS A 58 4.28 -2.29 -14.67
CA LYS A 58 3.42 -3.03 -15.61
C LYS A 58 4.21 -3.70 -16.75
N ASN A 59 5.38 -3.15 -17.10
CA ASN A 59 6.20 -3.61 -18.21
C ASN A 59 7.26 -4.64 -17.80
N TYR A 60 7.22 -5.18 -16.57
CA TYR A 60 8.18 -6.21 -16.15
C TYR A 60 8.11 -7.44 -17.10
N PRO A 61 9.26 -8.06 -17.47
CA PRO A 61 10.64 -7.79 -17.05
C PRO A 61 11.37 -6.69 -17.83
N SER A 62 10.72 -6.03 -18.78
CA SER A 62 11.30 -4.97 -19.59
C SER A 62 11.68 -3.73 -18.78
N LYS A 63 12.53 -2.90 -19.36
CA LYS A 63 13.00 -1.63 -18.77
C LYS A 63 11.79 -0.76 -18.42
N ILE A 64 11.77 -0.29 -17.18
CA ILE A 64 10.68 0.51 -16.62
C ILE A 64 10.53 1.80 -17.41
N THR A 65 9.39 1.96 -18.08
CA THR A 65 8.96 3.23 -18.69
C THR A 65 7.99 3.97 -17.78
N ASP A 66 7.10 3.22 -17.11
CA ASP A 66 6.10 3.74 -16.19
C ASP A 66 6.21 3.01 -14.84
N LYS A 67 6.21 3.77 -13.75
CA LYS A 67 6.18 3.26 -12.38
C LYS A 67 4.85 3.66 -11.77
N GLU A 68 4.28 2.79 -10.97
CA GLU A 68 3.08 3.08 -10.19
C GLU A 68 3.38 2.79 -8.73
N CYS A 69 2.91 3.65 -7.83
CA CYS A 69 2.93 3.37 -6.40
C CYS A 69 1.71 2.49 -6.09
N ILE A 70 1.94 1.30 -5.54
CA ILE A 70 0.86 0.48 -5.00
C ILE A 70 0.76 0.75 -3.51
N LEU A 71 -0.46 1.03 -3.07
CA LEU A 71 -0.90 0.94 -1.69
C LEU A 71 -2.21 0.16 -1.70
N ASN A 72 -2.14 -1.09 -1.25
CA ASN A 72 -3.29 -1.97 -1.12
C ASN A 72 -3.44 -2.33 0.36
N ILE A 73 -4.66 -2.19 0.88
CA ILE A 73 -5.00 -2.47 2.28
C ILE A 73 -6.13 -3.47 2.26
N GLU A 74 -5.85 -4.66 2.75
CA GLU A 74 -6.82 -5.74 2.87
C GLU A 74 -7.12 -5.92 4.35
N CYS A 75 -8.35 -5.64 4.75
CA CYS A 75 -8.85 -5.91 6.09
C CYS A 75 -9.75 -7.15 6.00
N TYR A 76 -9.49 -8.16 6.83
CA TYR A 76 -10.22 -9.41 6.84
C TYR A 76 -10.34 -9.97 8.26
N ILE A 77 -11.18 -10.99 8.40
CA ILE A 77 -11.36 -11.76 9.63
C ILE A 77 -10.90 -13.16 9.30
N ASP A 78 -9.95 -13.68 10.06
CA ASP A 78 -9.42 -15.01 9.84
C ASP A 78 -10.31 -16.05 10.54
N ASN A 79 -10.63 -17.15 9.85
CA ASN A 79 -11.30 -18.32 10.41
C ASN A 79 -12.64 -18.10 11.14
N VAL A 80 -13.59 -17.34 10.57
CA VAL A 80 -14.92 -17.13 11.17
C VAL A 80 -16.06 -17.49 10.20
N VAL A 81 -17.03 -18.27 10.69
CA VAL A 81 -18.37 -18.38 10.08
C VAL A 81 -19.14 -17.12 10.49
N LEU A 82 -19.48 -16.28 9.51
CA LEU A 82 -20.20 -15.03 9.76
C LEU A 82 -21.69 -15.32 9.96
N GLU A 83 -22.24 -14.82 11.06
CA GLU A 83 -23.69 -14.82 11.27
C GLU A 83 -24.36 -13.71 10.43
N SER A 84 -25.68 -13.80 10.23
CA SER A 84 -26.40 -12.81 9.40
C SER A 84 -26.25 -11.37 9.94
N GLU A 85 -26.17 -11.20 11.26
CA GLU A 85 -25.96 -9.89 11.90
C GLU A 85 -24.54 -9.32 11.67
N ASP A 86 -23.57 -10.20 11.42
CA ASP A 86 -22.18 -9.81 11.18
C ASP A 86 -21.99 -9.15 9.81
N ILE A 87 -22.77 -9.58 8.82
CA ILE A 87 -22.69 -9.09 7.44
C ILE A 87 -22.89 -7.57 7.37
N LEU A 88 -23.73 -7.01 8.25
CA LEU A 88 -24.01 -5.57 8.27
C LEU A 88 -23.10 -4.78 9.20
N SER A 89 -22.66 -5.39 10.30
CA SER A 89 -21.94 -4.69 11.37
C SER A 89 -20.41 -4.73 11.19
N LYS A 90 -19.86 -5.84 10.71
CA LYS A 90 -18.40 -6.04 10.59
C LYS A 90 -17.76 -5.23 9.47
N PRO A 91 -18.33 -5.09 8.25
CA PRO A 91 -17.73 -4.25 7.22
C PRO A 91 -17.49 -2.80 7.67
N ARG A 92 -18.43 -2.21 8.42
CA ARG A 92 -18.26 -0.85 8.97
C ARG A 92 -17.11 -0.75 9.97
N LYS A 93 -16.86 -1.80 10.75
CA LYS A 93 -15.71 -1.85 11.67
C LYS A 93 -14.41 -2.01 10.88
N MET A 94 -14.42 -2.90 9.89
CA MET A 94 -13.28 -3.17 9.02
C MET A 94 -12.86 -1.93 8.24
N ASP A 95 -13.81 -1.15 7.72
CA ASP A 95 -13.53 0.12 7.03
C ASP A 95 -12.83 1.12 7.96
N LYS A 96 -13.30 1.25 9.21
CA LYS A 96 -12.66 2.12 10.20
C LYS A 96 -11.22 1.68 10.51
N ILE A 97 -11.01 0.37 10.63
CA ILE A 97 -9.69 -0.20 10.88
C ILE A 97 -8.77 0.02 9.67
N ALA A 98 -9.24 -0.30 8.46
CA ALA A 98 -8.49 -0.10 7.22
C ALA A 98 -8.14 1.38 7.02
N PHE A 99 -9.07 2.29 7.30
CA PHE A 99 -8.84 3.73 7.21
C PHE A 99 -7.80 4.21 8.23
N LYS A 100 -7.85 3.72 9.47
CA LYS A 100 -6.81 4.01 10.49
C LYS A 100 -5.43 3.58 10.00
N TYR A 101 -5.32 2.41 9.37
CA TYR A 101 -4.06 1.95 8.78
C TYR A 101 -3.63 2.78 7.59
N PHE A 102 -4.56 3.16 6.70
CA PHE A 102 -4.29 4.09 5.61
C PHE A 102 -3.71 5.42 6.10
N GLU A 103 -4.28 5.99 7.16
CA GLU A 103 -3.80 7.23 7.78
C GLU A 103 -2.37 7.13 8.33
N PHE A 104 -1.89 5.92 8.67
CA PHE A 104 -0.51 5.69 9.05
C PHE A 104 0.44 5.72 7.85
N LEU A 105 -0.04 5.42 6.64
CA LEU A 105 0.78 5.36 5.43
C LEU A 105 0.96 6.71 4.74
N ILE A 106 0.08 7.66 5.02
CA ILE A 106 0.04 8.96 4.36
C ILE A 106 0.65 10.08 5.21
N THR A 107 1.15 11.10 4.53
CA THR A 107 1.62 12.35 5.13
C THR A 107 0.47 13.22 5.63
N SER A 108 0.77 14.17 6.53
CA SER A 108 -0.19 15.20 6.95
C SER A 108 -0.76 16.00 5.77
N LYS A 109 0.02 16.20 4.71
CA LYS A 109 -0.43 16.94 3.52
C LYS A 109 -1.62 16.27 2.85
N LEU A 110 -1.63 14.95 2.76
CA LEU A 110 -2.77 14.22 2.19
C LEU A 110 -3.95 14.17 3.16
N LYS A 111 -3.70 14.10 4.48
CA LYS A 111 -4.76 14.15 5.49
C LYS A 111 -5.59 15.42 5.39
N VAL A 112 -4.93 16.58 5.32
CA VAL A 112 -5.60 17.89 5.16
C VAL A 112 -6.50 17.90 3.92
N ILE A 113 -6.01 17.41 2.78
CA ILE A 113 -6.81 17.36 1.53
C ILE A 113 -8.05 16.47 1.67
N LEU A 114 -7.98 15.41 2.47
CA LEU A 114 -9.10 14.49 2.70
C LEU A 114 -10.11 15.04 3.71
N GLU A 115 -9.66 15.85 4.67
CA GLU A 115 -10.51 16.51 5.69
C GLU A 115 -11.20 17.78 5.17
N GLU A 116 -10.65 18.42 4.13
CA GLU A 116 -11.25 19.59 3.46
C GLU A 116 -12.44 19.23 2.53
N LYS A 117 -12.81 17.95 2.41
CA LYS A 117 -13.93 17.44 1.61
C LYS A 117 -15.09 16.97 2.46
#